data_AF-A0A7Y5G6G0-F1
#
_entry.id   AF-A0A7Y5G6G0-F1
#
_cell.length_a   1.000
_cell.length_b   1.000
_cell.length_c   1.000
_cell.angle_alpha   90.00
_cell.angle_beta   90.00
_cell.angle_gamma   90.00
#
_symmetry.space_group_name_H-M   'P 1'
#
loop_
_entity.id
_entity.type
_entity.pdbx_description
1 polymer ?
#
loop_
_entity_poly.entity_id
_entity_poly.type
_entity_poly.pdbx_seq_one_letter_code
_entity_poly.pdbx_strand_id
1 'polypeptide(L)'
;MQAWIDTAREQAKKDERVEVSDIHIGKILGRSSTHNNIWPQEAVCYAIDRLNVDEIKRGFIIAVQNKRGASTHGPFEGGGQERDLAQSFRQKVSAIRDRWPITASLLETVAVHYDEEAKYHDNRAREADLKY
;
A
#
# COMPACT_ATOMS: atom_id res chain seq x y z
N MET A 1 -10.94 -15.37 7.47
CA MET A 1 -9.75 -14.49 7.41
C MET A 1 -8.82 -14.66 8.61
N GLN A 2 -9.28 -14.53 9.86
CA GLN A 2 -8.34 -14.52 11.00
C GLN A 2 -7.68 -15.86 11.31
N ALA A 3 -8.40 -16.98 11.18
CA ALA A 3 -7.88 -18.30 11.55
C ALA A 3 -6.56 -18.69 10.84
N TRP A 4 -6.40 -18.34 9.56
CA TRP A 4 -5.16 -18.65 8.84
C TRP A 4 -4.00 -17.76 9.30
N ILE A 5 -4.26 -16.49 9.62
CA ILE A 5 -3.25 -15.57 10.13
C ILE A 5 -2.74 -16.05 11.48
N ASP A 6 -3.66 -16.37 12.39
CA ASP A 6 -3.32 -16.86 13.72
C ASP A 6 -2.53 -18.18 13.64
N THR A 7 -2.94 -19.10 12.75
CA THR A 7 -2.23 -20.36 12.50
C THR A 7 -0.82 -20.13 11.94
N ALA A 8 -0.67 -19.23 10.96
CA ALA A 8 0.63 -18.94 10.36
C ALA A 8 1.60 -18.33 11.39
N ARG A 9 1.10 -17.44 12.26
CA ARG A 9 1.91 -16.83 13.33
C ARG A 9 2.28 -17.84 14.41
N GLU A 10 1.38 -18.74 14.78
CA GLU A 10 1.67 -19.81 15.74
C GLU A 10 2.76 -20.76 15.23
N GLN A 11 2.72 -21.11 13.94
CA GLN A 11 3.78 -21.90 13.30
C GLN A 11 5.11 -21.14 13.26
N ALA A 12 5.08 -19.87 12.84
CA ALA A 12 6.26 -19.03 12.79
C ALA A 12 6.93 -18.84 14.16
N LYS A 13 6.14 -18.85 15.24
CA LYS A 13 6.65 -18.76 16.61
C LYS A 13 7.47 -19.98 17.02
N LYS A 14 7.11 -21.17 16.54
CA LYS A 14 7.87 -22.41 16.81
C LYS A 14 9.26 -22.40 16.18
N ASP A 15 9.42 -21.66 15.08
CA ASP A 15 10.66 -21.54 14.32
C ASP A 15 11.38 -20.20 14.57
N GLU A 16 10.94 -19.39 15.54
CA GLU A 16 11.47 -18.04 15.83
C GLU A 16 11.50 -17.09 14.62
N ARG A 17 10.53 -17.24 13.69
CA ARG A 17 10.43 -16.51 12.42
C ARG A 17 9.21 -15.61 12.32
N VAL A 18 8.69 -15.12 13.45
CA VAL A 18 7.45 -14.34 13.49
C VAL A 18 7.56 -13.06 12.65
N GLU A 19 8.65 -12.31 12.78
CA GLU A 19 8.81 -11.03 12.06
C GLU A 19 8.76 -11.19 10.54
N VAL A 20 9.55 -12.11 9.99
CA VAL A 20 9.57 -12.39 8.55
C VAL A 20 8.21 -12.90 8.08
N SER A 21 7.56 -13.75 8.87
CA SER A 21 6.23 -14.27 8.56
C SER A 21 5.18 -13.16 8.56
N ASP A 22 5.24 -12.23 9.51
CA ASP A 22 4.37 -11.06 9.61
C ASP A 22 4.54 -10.13 8.39
N ILE A 23 5.77 -9.92 7.88
CA ILE A 23 5.99 -9.23 6.60
C ILE A 23 5.27 -9.94 5.44
N HIS A 24 5.35 -11.26 5.35
CA HIS A 24 4.68 -12.02 4.30
C HIS A 24 3.16 -12.01 4.43
N ILE A 25 2.62 -12.07 5.65
CA ILE A 25 1.20 -11.89 5.93
C ILE A 25 0.75 -10.52 5.41
N GLY A 26 1.45 -9.45 5.77
CA GLY A 26 1.20 -8.11 5.25
C GLY A 26 1.17 -8.06 3.72
N LYS A 27 2.14 -8.72 3.07
CA LYS A 27 2.21 -8.78 1.60
C LYS A 27 1.01 -9.48 0.96
N ILE A 28 0.50 -10.54 1.59
CA ILE A 28 -0.71 -11.26 1.13
C ILE A 28 -1.93 -10.35 1.26
N LEU A 29 -2.07 -9.67 2.41
CA LEU A 29 -3.16 -8.73 2.67
C LEU A 29 -3.19 -7.58 1.64
N GLY A 30 -2.03 -6.99 1.32
CA GLY A 30 -1.92 -5.90 0.34
C GLY A 30 -2.25 -6.32 -1.09
N ARG A 31 -2.09 -7.61 -1.43
CA ARG A 31 -2.43 -8.17 -2.74
C ARG A 31 -3.86 -8.70 -2.84
N SER A 32 -4.67 -8.53 -1.80
CA SER A 32 -6.09 -8.91 -1.83
C SER A 32 -6.80 -8.33 -3.06
N SER A 33 -7.73 -9.12 -3.60
CA SER A 33 -8.54 -8.73 -4.74
C SER A 33 -9.57 -7.66 -4.34
N THR A 34 -9.89 -6.80 -5.29
CA THR A 34 -11.02 -5.89 -5.17
C THR A 34 -12.30 -6.70 -5.36
N HIS A 35 -13.29 -6.51 -4.48
CA HIS A 35 -14.61 -7.15 -4.61
C HIS A 35 -15.69 -6.08 -4.52
N ASN A 36 -16.66 -6.11 -5.45
CA ASN A 36 -17.71 -5.09 -5.56
C ASN A 36 -17.17 -3.64 -5.56
N ASN A 37 -16.05 -3.40 -6.26
CA ASN A 37 -15.32 -2.12 -6.28
C ASN A 37 -14.81 -1.63 -4.91
N ILE A 38 -14.81 -2.48 -3.88
CA ILE A 38 -14.31 -2.16 -2.54
C ILE A 38 -12.93 -2.79 -2.36
N TRP A 39 -11.95 -1.94 -2.06
CA TRP A 39 -10.62 -2.33 -1.63
C TRP A 39 -10.00 -1.21 -0.76
N PRO A 40 -9.33 -1.53 0.36
CA PRO A 40 -9.19 -2.87 0.96
C PRO A 40 -10.53 -3.41 1.47
N GLN A 41 -10.69 -4.73 1.47
CA GLN A 41 -11.89 -5.38 2.02
C GLN A 41 -11.95 -5.22 3.54
N GLU A 42 -13.16 -5.18 4.12
CA GLU A 42 -13.34 -5.04 5.57
C GLU A 42 -12.58 -6.10 6.37
N ALA A 43 -12.51 -7.34 5.89
CA ALA A 43 -11.75 -8.41 6.53
C ALA A 43 -10.24 -8.16 6.56
N VAL A 44 -9.70 -7.45 5.57
CA VAL A 44 -8.29 -7.02 5.52
C VAL A 44 -8.06 -5.88 6.51
N CYS A 45 -8.94 -4.86 6.49
CA CYS A 45 -8.87 -3.75 7.43
C CYS A 45 -8.92 -4.25 8.88
N TYR A 46 -9.87 -5.13 9.18
CA TYR A 46 -10.01 -5.74 10.50
C TYR A 46 -8.75 -6.54 10.91
N ALA A 47 -8.10 -7.25 9.98
CA ALA A 47 -6.85 -7.96 10.29
C ALA A 47 -5.70 -7.00 10.63
N ILE A 48 -5.51 -5.96 9.84
CA ILE A 48 -4.44 -4.98 10.05
C ILE A 48 -4.66 -4.21 11.35
N ASP A 49 -5.87 -3.69 11.56
CA ASP A 49 -6.20 -2.88 12.73
C ASP A 49 -6.19 -3.72 14.03
N ARG A 50 -6.62 -4.99 13.97
CA ARG A 50 -6.55 -5.90 15.13
C ARG A 50 -5.11 -6.22 15.51
N LEU A 51 -4.26 -6.53 14.52
CA LEU A 51 -2.89 -7.00 14.79
C LEU A 51 -1.97 -5.84 15.14
N ASN A 52 -2.08 -4.72 14.43
CA ASN A 52 -1.28 -3.51 14.63
C ASN A 52 0.25 -3.75 14.73
N VAL A 53 0.76 -4.76 14.00
CA VAL A 53 2.18 -5.15 13.99
C VAL A 53 2.92 -4.43 12.87
N ASP A 54 4.09 -3.88 13.15
CA ASP A 54 4.85 -3.05 12.21
C ASP A 54 5.35 -3.83 10.98
N GLU A 55 5.73 -5.09 11.17
CA GLU A 55 6.13 -6.00 10.11
C GLU A 55 4.97 -6.25 9.12
N ILE A 56 3.75 -6.44 9.64
CA ILE A 56 2.54 -6.60 8.81
C ILE A 56 2.25 -5.30 8.04
N LYS A 57 2.30 -4.15 8.72
CA LYS A 57 2.09 -2.83 8.09
C LYS A 57 3.10 -2.58 6.96
N ARG A 58 4.37 -2.87 7.21
CA ARG A 58 5.45 -2.75 6.23
C ARG A 58 5.23 -3.67 5.04
N GLY A 59 4.92 -4.94 5.28
CA GLY A 59 4.59 -5.91 4.24
C GLY A 59 3.40 -5.47 3.38
N PHE A 60 2.37 -4.91 4.02
CA PHE A 60 1.18 -4.38 3.37
C PHE A 60 1.53 -3.21 2.44
N ILE A 61 2.21 -2.17 2.93
CA ILE A 61 2.62 -1.01 2.12
C ILE A 61 3.44 -1.46 0.90
N ILE A 62 4.44 -2.32 1.12
CA ILE A 62 5.30 -2.85 0.05
C ILE A 62 4.45 -3.56 -1.01
N ALA A 63 3.50 -4.40 -0.61
CA ALA A 63 2.66 -5.10 -1.56
C ALA A 63 1.73 -4.16 -2.33
N VAL A 64 1.19 -3.13 -1.68
CA VAL A 64 0.29 -2.15 -2.31
C VAL A 64 1.04 -1.31 -3.36
N GLN A 65 2.23 -0.81 -3.03
CA GLN A 65 3.07 -0.07 -3.97
C GLN A 65 3.45 -0.96 -5.17
N ASN A 66 3.91 -2.19 -4.91
CA ASN A 66 4.27 -3.12 -5.98
C ASN A 66 3.10 -3.62 -6.81
N LYS A 67 1.85 -3.50 -6.33
CA LYS A 67 0.65 -3.92 -7.06
C LYS A 67 0.40 -3.06 -8.31
N ARG A 68 0.91 -1.81 -8.35
CA ARG A 68 0.84 -0.93 -9.54
C ARG A 68 1.55 -1.55 -10.75
N GLY A 69 2.62 -2.29 -10.52
CA GLY A 69 3.54 -2.72 -11.58
C GLY A 69 4.44 -1.59 -12.07
N ALA A 70 5.14 -1.83 -13.19
CA ALA A 70 5.99 -0.82 -13.81
C ALA A 70 5.15 0.25 -14.53
N SER A 71 5.51 1.51 -14.34
CA SER A 71 4.98 2.65 -15.09
C SER A 71 6.03 3.20 -16.06
N THR A 72 5.56 3.86 -17.12
CA THR A 72 6.40 4.54 -18.10
C THR A 72 5.90 5.98 -18.27
N HIS A 73 6.83 6.91 -18.41
CA HIS A 73 6.55 8.33 -18.62
C HIS A 73 7.23 8.79 -19.90
N GLY A 74 6.52 9.56 -20.72
CA GLY A 74 7.10 10.25 -21.85
C GLY A 74 8.20 11.25 -21.42
N PRO A 75 9.10 11.67 -22.32
CA PRO A 75 10.21 12.58 -21.98
C PRO A 75 9.79 13.90 -21.32
N PHE A 76 8.61 14.40 -21.67
CA PHE A 76 8.02 15.64 -21.14
C PHE A 76 6.79 15.38 -20.25
N GLU A 77 6.53 14.11 -19.93
CA GLU A 77 5.40 13.72 -19.09
C GLU A 77 5.80 13.82 -17.62
N GLY A 78 5.18 14.76 -16.89
CA GLY A 78 5.36 14.91 -15.45
C GLY A 78 4.59 13.85 -14.65
N GLY A 79 4.47 14.08 -13.35
CA GLY A 79 3.87 13.14 -12.39
C GLY A 79 2.34 13.04 -12.40
N GLY A 80 1.69 13.19 -13.56
CA GLY A 80 0.22 13.18 -13.66
C GLY A 80 -0.38 11.87 -13.13
N GLN A 81 0.15 10.74 -13.62
CA GLN A 81 -0.29 9.40 -13.25
C GLN A 81 -0.20 9.15 -11.74
N GLU A 82 0.90 9.59 -11.12
CA GLU A 82 1.14 9.42 -9.70
C GLU A 82 0.19 10.28 -8.84
N ARG A 83 -0.16 11.51 -9.28
CA ARG A 83 -1.16 12.33 -8.57
C ARG A 83 -2.55 11.71 -8.59
N ASP A 84 -2.96 11.12 -9.72
CA ASP A 84 -4.23 10.42 -9.83
C ASP A 84 -4.28 9.21 -8.87
N LEU A 85 -3.18 8.48 -8.76
CA LEU A 85 -3.04 7.41 -7.78
C LEU A 85 -3.14 7.93 -6.35
N ALA A 86 -2.38 8.96 -5.99
CA ALA A 86 -2.42 9.56 -4.66
C ALA A 86 -3.85 10.00 -4.28
N GLN A 87 -4.57 10.65 -5.21
CA GLN A 87 -5.96 11.05 -5.00
C GLN A 87 -6.89 9.83 -4.82
N SER A 88 -6.72 8.79 -5.62
CA SER A 88 -7.48 7.54 -5.50
C SER A 88 -7.26 6.84 -4.15
N PHE A 89 -6.05 6.90 -3.59
CA PHE A 89 -5.77 6.39 -2.24
C PHE A 89 -6.41 7.26 -1.15
N ARG A 90 -6.33 8.59 -1.26
CA ARG A 90 -6.99 9.51 -0.31
C ARG A 90 -8.51 9.33 -0.26
N GLN A 91 -9.15 9.09 -1.40
CA GLN A 91 -10.58 8.75 -1.43
C GLN A 91 -10.89 7.49 -0.61
N LYS A 92 -10.02 6.47 -0.69
CA LYS A 92 -10.16 5.24 0.11
C LYS A 92 -9.92 5.51 1.59
N VAL A 93 -8.92 6.33 1.93
CA VAL A 93 -8.67 6.79 3.31
C VAL A 93 -9.93 7.42 3.89
N SER A 94 -10.52 8.39 3.20
CA SER A 94 -11.76 9.05 3.65
C SER A 94 -12.91 8.07 3.87
N ALA A 95 -13.02 7.01 3.06
CA ALA A 95 -14.08 6.02 3.17
C ALA A 95 -13.92 5.07 4.38
N ILE A 96 -12.70 4.84 4.86
CA ILE A 96 -12.43 3.81 5.89
C ILE A 96 -11.91 4.36 7.22
N ARG A 97 -11.46 5.63 7.26
CA ARG A 97 -10.75 6.22 8.42
C ARG A 97 -11.49 6.13 9.75
N ASP A 98 -12.81 6.31 9.74
CA ASP A 98 -13.61 6.32 10.97
C ASP A 98 -13.71 4.95 11.64
N ARG A 99 -13.63 3.88 10.82
CA ARG A 99 -13.77 2.50 11.29
C ARG A 99 -12.44 1.74 11.39
N TRP A 100 -11.48 2.11 10.54
CA TRP A 100 -10.21 1.41 10.34
C TRP A 100 -9.03 2.40 10.32
N PRO A 101 -8.74 3.08 11.45
CA PRO A 101 -7.75 4.15 11.49
C PRO A 101 -6.33 3.71 11.15
N ILE A 102 -5.94 2.47 11.50
CA ILE A 102 -4.58 1.98 11.20
C ILE A 102 -4.45 1.73 9.70
N THR A 103 -5.40 0.99 9.11
CA THR A 103 -5.40 0.74 7.67
C THR A 103 -5.47 2.05 6.88
N ALA A 104 -6.29 3.00 7.31
CA ALA A 104 -6.37 4.34 6.72
C ALA A 104 -5.01 5.06 6.75
N SER A 105 -4.29 5.01 7.87
CA SER A 105 -2.95 5.59 7.97
C SER A 105 -1.95 4.95 6.99
N LEU A 106 -2.03 3.63 6.75
CA LEU A 106 -1.15 2.97 5.77
C LEU A 106 -1.45 3.41 4.35
N LEU A 107 -2.74 3.55 3.99
CA LEU A 107 -3.13 4.05 2.67
C LEU A 107 -2.73 5.52 2.48
N GLU A 108 -2.75 6.33 3.54
CA GLU A 108 -2.23 7.70 3.50
C GLU A 108 -0.73 7.72 3.24
N THR A 109 0.05 6.84 3.89
CA THR A 109 1.49 6.68 3.60
C THR A 109 1.74 6.33 2.13
N VAL A 110 0.90 5.46 1.55
CA VAL A 110 0.97 5.13 0.11
C VAL A 110 0.63 6.34 -0.76
N ALA A 111 -0.38 7.14 -0.38
CA ALA A 111 -0.72 8.36 -1.12
C ALA A 111 0.43 9.38 -1.12
N VAL A 112 1.04 9.62 0.04
CA VAL A 112 2.20 10.53 0.18
C VAL A 112 3.37 10.06 -0.69
N HIS A 113 3.65 8.76 -0.70
CA HIS A 113 4.70 8.20 -1.57
C HIS A 113 4.45 8.52 -3.05
N TYR A 114 3.20 8.39 -3.51
CA TYR A 114 2.88 8.76 -4.89
C TYR A 114 2.99 10.27 -5.16
N ASP A 115 2.68 11.15 -4.20
CA ASP A 115 2.95 12.58 -4.40
C ASP A 115 4.45 12.88 -4.53
N GLU A 116 5.29 12.15 -3.81
CA GLU A 116 6.75 12.28 -3.91
C GLU A 116 7.25 11.78 -5.27
N GLU A 117 6.77 10.62 -5.74
CA GLU A 117 7.05 10.14 -7.09
C GLU A 117 6.56 11.15 -8.16
N ALA A 118 5.38 11.75 -7.98
CA ALA A 118 4.86 12.74 -8.91
C ALA A 118 5.81 13.94 -9.07
N LYS A 119 6.32 14.46 -7.94
CA LYS A 119 7.29 15.56 -7.93
C LYS A 119 8.61 15.16 -8.60
N TYR A 120 9.05 13.93 -8.40
CA TYR A 120 10.24 13.40 -9.06
C TYR A 120 10.08 13.40 -10.59
N HIS A 121 8.94 12.89 -11.09
CA HIS A 121 8.65 12.87 -12.52
C HIS A 121 8.48 14.29 -13.11
N ASP A 122 7.86 15.23 -12.39
CA ASP A 122 7.80 16.64 -12.82
C ASP A 122 9.19 17.24 -13.02
N ASN A 123 10.09 17.01 -12.06
CA ASN A 123 11.46 17.52 -12.14
C ASN A 123 12.21 16.93 -13.32
N ARG A 124 12.06 15.62 -13.54
CA ARG A 124 12.65 14.94 -14.70
C ARG A 124 12.12 15.48 -16.03
N ALA A 125 10.81 15.74 -16.13
CA ALA A 125 10.21 16.31 -17.32
C ALA A 125 10.72 17.74 -17.59
N ARG A 126 10.83 18.59 -16.55
CA ARG A 126 11.42 19.94 -16.67
C ARG A 126 12.89 19.89 -17.12
N GLU A 127 13.68 18.98 -16.57
CA GLU A 127 15.08 18.81 -16.99
C GLU A 127 15.22 18.36 -18.45
N ALA A 128 14.28 17.56 -18.95
CA ALA A 128 14.25 17.15 -20.35
C ALA A 128 13.88 18.32 -21.26
N ASP A 129 12.92 19.15 -20.88
CA ASP A 129 12.51 20.37 -21.59
C ASP A 129 13.67 21.37 -21.71
N LEU A 130 14.46 21.57 -20.65
CA LEU A 130 15.62 22.48 -20.66
C LEU A 130 16.79 22.01 -21.55
N LYS A 131 16.80 20.75 -22.00
CA LYS A 131 17.91 20.15 -22.78
C LYS A 131 17.64 20.15 -24.29
N TYR A 132 16.47 20.62 -24.73
CA TYR A 132 16.05 20.71 -26.13
C TYR A 132 15.56 22.12 -26.47
#